data_AF-A0A963DA37-F1
#
_entry.id   AF-A0A963DA37-F1
#
_cell.length_a   1.000
_cell.length_b   1.000
_cell.length_c   1.000
_cell.angle_alpha   90.00
_cell.angle_beta   90.00
_cell.angle_gamma   90.00
#
_symmetry.space_group_name_H-M   'P 1'
#
loop_
_entity.id
_entity.type
_entity.pdbx_description
1 polymer ?
#
loop_
_entity_poly.entity_id
_entity_poly.type
_entity_poly.pdbx_seq_one_letter_code
_entity_poly.pdbx_strand_id
1 'polypeptide(L)'
;MTISTELRKAGPFTGNGVTTAFPFSFKVFAASDVAVTRADTLGAETALVLNSDFTVALNPDQDAAPGGTITLAAPLATGHRLAVSSVVPNLQPTDITNNGGFYPRVIEDALDRHVAQIQQIDEKVDRALKVAVTSPLGDQALPSPAAGMLIGWNESNDGLKNYAPIGGTLLGQQLAAANGSSLVGFQQAGAGAVVRTAQDKMREWVSVKDFGAVGDGVANDSAAILSAITAANGKTVRIPAGTYRIPSLIEYSGPVSLQGEAGAVFIIEGAGRFLFSSAPASIPRHSPDLQAGRNSVSFLSDHGLSQGDVFVLYNVQDYS
;
A
#
# COMPACT_ATOMS: atom_id res chain seq x y z
N MET A 1 -51.94 5.29 -24.34
CA MET A 1 -50.86 4.97 -25.31
C MET A 1 -49.67 4.56 -24.49
N THR A 2 -48.97 3.50 -24.88
CA THR A 2 -47.86 2.95 -24.09
C THR A 2 -46.66 3.89 -24.08
N ILE A 3 -45.80 3.76 -23.06
CA ILE A 3 -44.52 4.47 -23.01
C ILE A 3 -43.66 4.09 -24.22
N SER A 4 -43.25 5.10 -24.99
CA SER A 4 -42.48 4.95 -26.24
C SER A 4 -41.06 5.51 -26.17
N THR A 5 -40.64 6.02 -25.01
CA THR A 5 -39.31 6.59 -24.77
C THR A 5 -38.67 6.02 -23.51
N GLU A 6 -37.34 6.04 -23.46
CA GLU A 6 -36.54 5.53 -22.32
C GLU A 6 -36.07 6.63 -21.37
N LEU A 7 -36.28 7.90 -21.72
CA LEU A 7 -35.82 9.02 -20.92
C LEU A 7 -36.59 9.10 -19.59
N ARG A 8 -35.86 9.16 -18.47
CA ARG A 8 -36.43 9.42 -17.13
C ARG A 8 -35.82 10.62 -16.41
N LYS A 9 -34.98 11.37 -17.15
CA LYS A 9 -34.29 12.55 -16.68
C LYS A 9 -34.21 13.58 -17.80
N ALA A 10 -34.40 14.84 -17.45
CA ALA A 10 -34.18 16.00 -18.31
C ALA A 10 -33.11 16.92 -17.71
N GLY A 11 -32.32 17.55 -18.58
CA GLY A 11 -31.15 18.34 -18.21
C GLY A 11 -29.82 17.56 -18.30
N PRO A 12 -28.73 18.04 -17.66
CA PRO A 12 -28.70 19.20 -16.78
C PRO A 12 -28.92 20.52 -17.53
N PHE A 13 -29.89 21.31 -17.09
CA PHE A 13 -30.08 22.68 -17.54
C PHE A 13 -29.08 23.59 -16.84
N THR A 14 -28.55 24.59 -17.55
CA THR A 14 -27.60 25.55 -16.99
C THR A 14 -28.31 26.87 -16.68
N GLY A 15 -28.09 27.40 -15.48
CA GLY A 15 -28.66 28.68 -15.06
C GLY A 15 -28.01 29.87 -15.74
N ASN A 16 -28.85 30.84 -16.12
CA ASN A 16 -28.46 32.14 -16.69
C ASN A 16 -28.91 33.32 -15.82
N GLY A 17 -29.48 33.06 -14.64
CA GLY A 17 -30.04 34.08 -13.74
C GLY A 17 -31.40 34.65 -14.16
N VAL A 18 -32.01 34.16 -15.25
CA VAL A 18 -33.28 34.69 -15.81
C VAL A 18 -34.34 33.61 -16.00
N THR A 19 -33.97 32.43 -16.50
CA THR A 19 -34.93 31.36 -16.83
C THR A 19 -35.51 30.70 -15.58
N THR A 20 -36.83 30.59 -15.54
CA THR A 20 -37.59 29.90 -14.48
C THR A 20 -38.32 28.64 -14.95
N ALA A 21 -38.66 28.57 -16.24
CA ALA A 21 -39.40 27.45 -16.82
C ALA A 21 -38.47 26.46 -17.55
N PHE A 22 -38.59 25.17 -17.22
CA PHE A 22 -37.77 24.10 -17.81
C PHE A 22 -38.65 22.91 -18.24
N PRO A 23 -38.56 22.46 -19.50
CA PRO A 23 -39.39 21.37 -20.00
C PRO A 23 -38.82 20.00 -19.62
N PHE A 24 -39.69 18.99 -19.55
CA PHE A 24 -39.32 17.58 -19.53
C PHE A 24 -40.28 16.80 -20.45
N SER A 25 -39.84 15.65 -20.97
CA SER A 25 -40.55 14.92 -22.03
C SER A 25 -40.90 13.47 -21.67
N PHE A 26 -40.75 13.08 -20.40
CA PHE A 26 -41.05 11.72 -19.94
C PHE A 26 -42.44 11.64 -19.30
N LYS A 27 -43.13 10.51 -19.50
CA LYS A 27 -44.48 10.28 -18.98
C LYS A 27 -44.47 10.18 -17.46
N VAL A 28 -45.35 10.91 -16.80
CA VAL A 28 -45.61 10.84 -15.35
C VAL A 28 -47.11 10.73 -15.10
N PHE A 29 -47.51 10.22 -13.94
CA PHE A 29 -48.92 9.96 -13.62
C PHE A 29 -49.51 11.01 -12.67
N ALA A 30 -48.65 11.70 -11.93
CA ALA A 30 -48.99 12.84 -11.09
C ALA A 30 -47.84 13.85 -11.05
N ALA A 31 -48.13 15.09 -10.68
CA ALA A 31 -47.11 16.12 -10.47
C ALA A 31 -46.08 15.72 -9.39
N SER A 32 -46.49 14.90 -8.42
CA SER A 32 -45.62 14.34 -7.38
C SER A 32 -44.62 13.30 -7.89
N ASP A 33 -44.81 12.77 -9.09
CA ASP A 33 -43.87 11.81 -9.71
C ASP A 33 -42.67 12.52 -10.36
N VAL A 34 -42.55 13.84 -10.21
CA VAL A 34 -41.44 14.65 -10.71
C VAL A 34 -40.61 15.16 -9.53
N ALA A 35 -39.31 14.85 -9.54
CA ALA A 35 -38.33 15.41 -8.63
C ALA A 35 -37.45 16.44 -9.37
N VAL A 36 -37.07 17.50 -8.67
CA VAL A 36 -36.16 18.53 -9.20
C VAL A 36 -34.97 18.67 -8.26
N THR A 37 -33.77 18.52 -8.81
CA THR A 37 -32.51 18.66 -8.07
C THR A 37 -31.72 19.81 -8.66
N ARG A 38 -31.25 20.72 -7.80
CA ARG A 38 -30.37 21.83 -8.16
C ARG A 38 -28.96 21.56 -7.64
N ALA A 39 -27.95 21.76 -8.47
CA ALA A 39 -26.55 21.77 -8.06
C ALA A 39 -25.99 23.20 -8.10
N ASP A 40 -25.19 23.57 -7.10
CA ASP A 40 -24.44 24.82 -7.09
C ASP A 40 -23.19 24.76 -8.00
N THR A 41 -22.36 25.81 -7.97
CA THR A 41 -21.14 25.90 -8.79
C THR A 41 -20.04 24.92 -8.36
N LEU A 42 -20.11 24.37 -7.15
CA LEU A 42 -19.20 23.36 -6.61
C LEU A 42 -19.74 21.93 -6.80
N GLY A 43 -20.97 21.80 -7.31
CA GLY A 43 -21.63 20.53 -7.53
C GLY A 43 -22.38 19.99 -6.31
N ALA A 44 -22.59 20.79 -5.26
CA ALA A 44 -23.41 20.38 -4.12
C ALA A 44 -24.89 20.33 -4.53
N GLU A 45 -25.50 19.15 -4.45
CA GLU A 45 -26.88 18.92 -4.85
C GLU A 45 -27.88 19.22 -3.72
N THR A 46 -28.99 19.88 -4.06
CA THR A 46 -30.13 20.17 -3.18
C THR A 46 -31.42 19.73 -3.88
N ALA A 47 -32.22 18.90 -3.21
CA ALA A 47 -33.57 18.56 -3.68
C ALA A 47 -34.52 19.73 -3.42
N LEU A 48 -35.27 20.14 -4.45
CA LEU A 48 -36.28 21.19 -4.34
C LEU A 48 -37.64 20.59 -3.95
N VAL A 49 -38.44 21.37 -3.23
CA VAL A 49 -39.76 20.95 -2.72
C VAL A 49 -40.88 21.41 -3.66
N LEU A 50 -41.71 20.47 -4.11
CA LEU A 50 -42.88 20.73 -4.95
C LEU A 50 -43.88 21.65 -4.21
N ASN A 51 -44.43 22.63 -4.92
CA ASN A 51 -45.35 23.69 -4.43
C ASN A 51 -44.73 24.71 -3.47
N SER A 52 -43.43 24.61 -3.16
CA SER A 52 -42.68 25.64 -2.43
C SER A 52 -41.63 26.25 -3.34
N ASP A 53 -40.69 25.43 -3.82
CA ASP A 53 -39.54 25.89 -4.61
C ASP A 53 -39.81 25.84 -6.11
N PHE A 54 -40.72 24.95 -6.54
CA PHE A 54 -41.14 24.81 -7.93
C PHE A 54 -42.57 24.30 -8.05
N THR A 55 -43.19 24.54 -9.20
CA THR A 55 -44.48 23.96 -9.60
C THR A 55 -44.32 23.14 -10.88
N VAL A 56 -45.28 22.25 -11.13
CA VAL A 56 -45.29 21.37 -12.30
C VAL A 56 -46.58 21.58 -13.09
N ALA A 57 -46.46 21.91 -14.36
CA ALA A 57 -47.55 21.92 -15.32
C ALA A 57 -47.37 20.72 -16.27
N LEU A 58 -48.20 19.70 -16.10
CA LEU A 58 -48.21 18.54 -17.00
C LEU A 58 -48.89 18.90 -18.33
N ASN A 59 -48.41 18.32 -19.41
CA ASN A 59 -49.13 18.37 -20.68
C ASN A 59 -50.53 17.72 -20.51
N PRO A 60 -51.59 18.26 -21.12
CA PRO A 60 -52.96 17.79 -20.91
C PRO A 60 -53.17 16.31 -21.24
N ASP A 61 -52.44 15.81 -22.23
CA ASP A 61 -52.49 14.41 -22.67
C ASP A 61 -51.09 13.78 -22.53
N GLN A 62 -50.87 13.06 -21.44
CA GLN A 62 -49.64 12.33 -21.17
C GLN A 62 -49.45 11.09 -22.07
N ASP A 63 -50.47 10.68 -22.82
CA ASP A 63 -50.38 9.60 -23.79
C ASP A 63 -49.89 10.11 -25.15
N ALA A 64 -50.43 11.25 -25.61
CA ALA A 64 -50.07 11.84 -26.90
C ALA A 64 -48.81 12.72 -26.82
N ALA A 65 -48.62 13.44 -25.72
CA ALA A 65 -47.50 14.35 -25.50
C ALA A 65 -46.95 14.20 -24.07
N PRO A 66 -46.21 13.11 -23.77
CA PRO A 66 -45.62 12.90 -22.45
C PRO A 66 -44.79 14.08 -21.96
N GLY A 67 -44.82 14.33 -20.66
CA GLY A 67 -43.98 15.33 -20.00
C GLY A 67 -44.72 16.61 -19.61
N GLY A 68 -44.02 17.72 -19.54
CA GLY A 68 -44.56 18.97 -19.04
C GLY A 68 -43.48 20.02 -18.83
N THR A 69 -43.82 21.05 -18.08
CA THR A 69 -42.89 22.13 -17.72
C THR A 69 -42.87 22.31 -16.21
N ILE A 70 -41.66 22.31 -15.64
CA ILE A 70 -41.45 22.76 -14.26
C ILE A 70 -41.22 24.28 -14.28
N THR A 71 -41.72 24.98 -13.27
CA THR A 71 -41.46 26.42 -13.08
C THR A 71 -40.90 26.66 -11.69
N LEU A 72 -39.68 27.18 -11.60
CA LEU A 72 -39.04 27.55 -10.34
C LEU A 72 -39.64 28.84 -9.77
N ALA A 73 -39.70 28.94 -8.43
CA ALA A 73 -40.14 30.15 -7.73
C ALA A 73 -39.18 31.34 -7.93
N ALA A 74 -37.90 31.06 -8.18
CA ALA A 74 -36.87 32.05 -8.53
C ALA A 74 -36.04 31.58 -9.73
N PRO A 75 -35.49 32.48 -10.55
CA PRO A 75 -34.64 32.12 -11.68
C PRO A 75 -33.45 31.24 -11.26
N LEU A 76 -33.09 30.29 -12.12
CA LEU A 76 -31.91 29.47 -11.89
C LEU A 76 -30.64 30.33 -12.00
N ALA A 77 -29.97 30.55 -10.88
CA ALA A 77 -28.79 31.40 -10.78
C ALA A 77 -27.67 30.99 -11.75
N THR A 78 -26.90 31.97 -12.23
CA THR A 78 -25.80 31.73 -13.18
C THR A 78 -24.80 30.70 -12.64
N GLY A 79 -24.44 29.73 -13.48
CA GLY A 79 -23.49 28.67 -13.15
C GLY A 79 -24.06 27.51 -12.33
N HIS A 80 -25.29 27.62 -11.80
CA HIS A 80 -25.99 26.50 -11.19
C HIS A 80 -26.52 25.54 -12.27
N ARG A 81 -26.71 24.28 -11.89
CA ARG A 81 -27.30 23.25 -12.77
C ARG A 81 -28.62 22.75 -12.19
N LEU A 82 -29.53 22.35 -13.06
CA LEU A 82 -30.82 21.78 -12.67
C LEU A 82 -31.07 20.49 -13.42
N ALA A 83 -31.50 19.45 -12.71
CA ALA A 83 -31.96 18.21 -13.30
C ALA A 83 -33.40 17.93 -12.84
N VAL A 84 -34.22 17.45 -13.77
CA VAL A 84 -35.58 16.99 -13.51
C VAL A 84 -35.60 15.48 -13.70
N SER A 85 -36.08 14.72 -12.74
CA SER A 85 -36.10 13.26 -12.79
C SER A 85 -37.45 12.67 -12.39
N SER A 86 -37.72 11.46 -12.86
CA SER A 86 -38.92 10.70 -12.52
C SER A 86 -38.76 10.03 -11.14
N VAL A 87 -39.78 10.13 -10.29
CA VAL A 87 -39.83 9.56 -8.93
C VAL A 87 -41.16 8.84 -8.65
N VAL A 88 -41.67 8.11 -9.64
CA VAL A 88 -42.83 7.23 -9.49
C VAL A 88 -42.56 6.24 -8.33
N PRO A 89 -43.43 6.15 -7.31
CA PRO A 89 -43.27 5.22 -6.20
C PRO A 89 -43.21 3.78 -6.68
N ASN A 90 -42.32 2.96 -6.10
CA ASN A 90 -42.18 1.53 -6.38
C ASN A 90 -43.29 0.69 -5.72
N LEU A 91 -44.54 1.06 -5.96
CA LEU A 91 -45.74 0.40 -5.45
C LEU A 91 -46.66 0.06 -6.62
N GLN A 92 -47.46 -1.00 -6.45
CA GLN A 92 -48.55 -1.37 -7.36
C GLN A 92 -49.88 -0.97 -6.72
N PRO A 93 -50.47 0.19 -7.09
CA PRO A 93 -51.74 0.63 -6.52
C PRO A 93 -52.96 -0.06 -7.17
N THR A 94 -52.79 -0.61 -8.37
CA THR A 94 -53.88 -1.25 -9.11
C THR A 94 -54.15 -2.65 -8.57
N ASP A 95 -55.36 -2.85 -8.03
CA ASP A 95 -55.88 -4.15 -7.60
C ASP A 95 -56.87 -4.70 -8.65
N ILE A 96 -56.62 -5.92 -9.13
CA ILE A 96 -57.42 -6.57 -10.17
C ILE A 96 -58.32 -7.62 -9.50
N THR A 97 -59.63 -7.34 -9.45
CA THR A 97 -60.62 -8.23 -8.83
C THR A 97 -61.04 -9.37 -9.76
N ASN A 98 -61.23 -10.58 -9.21
CA ASN A 98 -61.79 -11.69 -9.96
C ASN A 98 -63.28 -11.45 -10.30
N ASN A 99 -63.74 -11.90 -11.47
CA ASN A 99 -65.10 -11.70 -11.99
C ASN A 99 -65.56 -10.23 -12.15
N GLY A 100 -64.64 -9.27 -12.09
CA GLY A 100 -64.88 -7.85 -12.40
C GLY A 100 -64.86 -7.56 -13.91
N GLY A 101 -65.30 -6.36 -14.30
CA GLY A 101 -65.22 -5.90 -15.69
C GLY A 101 -63.76 -5.73 -16.15
N PHE A 102 -63.46 -6.15 -17.37
CA PHE A 102 -62.15 -5.92 -17.99
C PHE A 102 -62.07 -4.49 -18.54
N TYR A 103 -61.30 -3.62 -17.89
CA TYR A 103 -61.05 -2.26 -18.34
C TYR A 103 -59.62 -2.17 -18.88
N PRO A 104 -59.40 -2.24 -20.21
CA PRO A 104 -58.06 -2.23 -20.79
C PRO A 104 -57.22 -1.03 -20.33
N ARG A 105 -57.85 0.13 -20.14
CA ARG A 105 -57.17 1.35 -19.70
C ARG A 105 -56.48 1.19 -18.35
N VAL A 106 -57.12 0.53 -17.39
CA VAL A 106 -56.56 0.30 -16.04
C VAL A 106 -55.31 -0.58 -16.12
N ILE A 107 -55.32 -1.56 -17.02
CA ILE A 107 -54.20 -2.48 -17.23
C ILE A 107 -53.06 -1.76 -17.94
N GLU A 108 -53.35 -1.00 -18.99
CA GLU A 108 -52.35 -0.18 -19.70
C GLU A 108 -51.68 0.83 -18.75
N ASP A 109 -52.45 1.55 -17.93
CA ASP A 109 -51.89 2.51 -16.98
C ASP A 109 -51.02 1.81 -15.91
N ALA A 110 -51.38 0.59 -15.49
CA ALA A 110 -50.58 -0.21 -14.56
C ALA A 110 -49.28 -0.71 -15.21
N LEU A 111 -49.34 -1.20 -16.45
CA LEU A 111 -48.17 -1.65 -17.21
C LEU A 111 -47.22 -0.48 -17.51
N ASP A 112 -47.73 0.66 -17.94
CA ASP A 112 -46.94 1.87 -18.15
C ASP A 112 -46.26 2.31 -16.84
N ARG A 113 -46.96 2.26 -15.71
CA ARG A 113 -46.35 2.58 -14.41
C ARG A 113 -45.19 1.66 -14.09
N HIS A 114 -45.29 0.37 -14.36
CA HIS A 114 -44.18 -0.57 -14.17
C HIS A 114 -43.02 -0.31 -15.13
N VAL A 115 -43.29 -0.01 -16.41
CA VAL A 115 -42.25 0.38 -17.36
C VAL A 115 -41.53 1.65 -16.89
N ALA A 116 -42.25 2.64 -16.36
CA ALA A 116 -41.65 3.84 -15.79
C ALA A 116 -40.76 3.54 -14.56
N GLN A 117 -41.19 2.64 -13.68
CA GLN A 117 -40.39 2.18 -12.52
C GLN A 117 -39.10 1.47 -12.97
N ILE A 118 -39.18 0.61 -13.99
CA ILE A 118 -38.01 -0.10 -14.54
C ILE A 118 -37.01 0.90 -15.14
N GLN A 119 -37.47 1.81 -16.00
CA GLN A 119 -36.62 2.84 -16.59
C GLN A 119 -36.00 3.78 -15.53
N GLN A 120 -36.71 4.04 -14.43
CA GLN A 120 -36.16 4.80 -13.29
C GLN A 120 -35.03 4.06 -12.57
N ILE A 121 -35.15 2.74 -12.42
CA ILE A 121 -34.08 1.93 -11.82
C ILE A 121 -32.88 1.92 -12.76
N ASP A 122 -33.11 1.76 -14.06
CA ASP A 122 -32.06 1.77 -15.08
C ASP A 122 -31.27 3.08 -15.06
N GLU A 123 -31.95 4.24 -15.03
CA GLU A 123 -31.28 5.57 -14.89
C GLU A 123 -30.41 5.66 -13.62
N LYS A 124 -30.87 5.09 -12.51
CA LYS A 124 -30.12 5.10 -11.25
C LYS A 124 -28.91 4.17 -11.32
N VAL A 125 -29.04 2.99 -11.92
CA VAL A 125 -27.96 2.01 -12.11
C VAL A 125 -26.91 2.54 -13.08
N ASP A 126 -27.31 3.30 -14.10
CA ASP A 126 -26.38 3.93 -15.04
C ASP A 126 -25.46 4.98 -14.41
N ARG A 127 -25.90 5.56 -13.29
CA ARG A 127 -25.08 6.47 -12.47
C ARG A 127 -24.28 5.77 -11.37
N ALA A 128 -24.41 4.45 -11.23
CA ALA A 128 -23.63 3.67 -10.27
C ALA A 128 -22.25 3.28 -10.82
N LEU A 129 -21.34 2.88 -9.93
CA LEU A 129 -20.07 2.29 -10.31
C LEU A 129 -20.33 0.89 -10.90
N LYS A 130 -19.95 0.67 -12.16
CA LYS A 130 -20.14 -0.60 -12.87
C LYS A 130 -18.81 -1.34 -13.02
N VAL A 131 -18.82 -2.65 -12.83
CA VAL A 131 -17.73 -3.56 -13.22
C VAL A 131 -18.00 -4.13 -14.61
N ALA A 132 -16.95 -4.54 -15.33
CA ALA A 132 -17.10 -5.11 -16.67
C ALA A 132 -17.93 -6.41 -16.63
N VAL A 133 -18.74 -6.66 -17.68
CA VAL A 133 -19.60 -7.86 -17.76
C VAL A 133 -18.81 -9.18 -17.78
N THR A 134 -17.57 -9.15 -18.27
CA THR A 134 -16.66 -10.30 -18.29
C THR A 134 -15.85 -10.44 -17.00
N SER A 135 -16.06 -9.54 -16.04
CA SER A 135 -15.36 -9.59 -14.78
C SER A 135 -15.76 -10.84 -13.99
N PRO A 136 -14.81 -11.56 -13.38
CA PRO A 136 -15.14 -12.66 -12.47
C PRO A 136 -15.79 -12.17 -11.17
N LEU A 137 -15.92 -10.84 -11.00
CA LEU A 137 -16.49 -10.17 -9.84
C LEU A 137 -18.01 -10.30 -9.83
N GLY A 138 -18.57 -10.88 -8.77
CA GLY A 138 -20.00 -10.79 -8.46
C GLY A 138 -20.38 -9.44 -7.83
N ASP A 139 -21.53 -9.39 -7.13
CA ASP A 139 -21.97 -8.26 -6.29
C ASP A 139 -21.00 -8.02 -5.12
N GLN A 140 -19.88 -7.33 -5.39
CA GLN A 140 -18.92 -6.94 -4.37
C GLN A 140 -19.33 -5.55 -3.83
N ALA A 141 -19.79 -5.53 -2.58
CA ALA A 141 -20.15 -4.30 -1.88
C ALA A 141 -18.94 -3.37 -1.73
N LEU A 142 -19.17 -2.05 -1.75
CA LEU A 142 -18.13 -1.10 -1.37
C LEU A 142 -17.68 -1.38 0.08
N PRO A 143 -16.36 -1.38 0.36
CA PRO A 143 -15.87 -1.53 1.72
C PRO A 143 -16.38 -0.37 2.58
N SER A 144 -16.58 -0.61 3.88
CA SER A 144 -17.02 0.46 4.80
C SER A 144 -16.06 1.65 4.74
N PRO A 145 -16.54 2.90 4.64
CA PRO A 145 -15.67 4.05 4.48
C PRO A 145 -14.78 4.22 5.70
N ALA A 146 -13.48 4.41 5.45
CA ALA A 146 -12.48 4.69 6.47
C ALA A 146 -11.83 6.05 6.17
N ALA A 147 -11.71 6.90 7.18
CA ALA A 147 -11.21 8.25 7.02
C ALA A 147 -9.79 8.25 6.41
N GLY A 148 -9.62 9.02 5.33
CA GLY A 148 -8.34 9.16 4.66
C GLY A 148 -7.93 7.98 3.79
N MET A 149 -8.80 6.98 3.57
CA MET A 149 -8.50 5.83 2.70
C MET A 149 -9.06 6.01 1.28
N LEU A 150 -8.37 5.45 0.31
CA LEU A 150 -8.79 5.31 -1.10
C LEU A 150 -9.46 3.95 -1.32
N ILE A 151 -10.32 3.84 -2.32
CA ILE A 151 -10.89 2.57 -2.77
C ILE A 151 -10.01 2.01 -3.89
N GLY A 152 -9.65 0.73 -3.81
CA GLY A 152 -8.87 0.03 -4.84
C GLY A 152 -9.18 -1.46 -4.94
N TRP A 153 -8.65 -2.12 -5.96
CA TRP A 153 -8.77 -3.56 -6.18
C TRP A 153 -7.92 -4.35 -5.19
N ASN A 154 -8.49 -5.40 -4.61
CA ASN A 154 -7.76 -6.28 -3.69
C ASN A 154 -6.70 -7.14 -4.40
N GLU A 155 -5.84 -7.80 -3.60
CA GLU A 155 -4.71 -8.58 -4.11
C GLU A 155 -5.13 -9.84 -4.89
N SER A 156 -6.36 -10.32 -4.67
CA SER A 156 -6.94 -11.50 -5.32
C SER A 156 -7.68 -11.19 -6.63
N ASN A 157 -7.78 -9.91 -7.02
CA ASN A 157 -8.58 -9.42 -8.15
C ASN A 157 -10.06 -9.82 -8.09
N ASP A 158 -10.57 -10.10 -6.90
CA ASP A 158 -11.93 -10.61 -6.67
C ASP A 158 -12.82 -9.66 -5.86
N GLY A 159 -12.31 -8.47 -5.46
CA GLY A 159 -13.10 -7.48 -4.75
C GLY A 159 -12.44 -6.10 -4.58
N LEU A 160 -13.15 -5.20 -3.89
CA LEU A 160 -12.68 -3.86 -3.53
C LEU A 160 -12.20 -3.83 -2.07
N LYS A 161 -11.19 -3.01 -1.80
CA LYS A 161 -10.58 -2.83 -0.48
C LYS A 161 -10.19 -1.37 -0.28
N ASN A 162 -10.21 -0.92 0.97
CA ASN A 162 -9.66 0.37 1.34
C ASN A 162 -8.13 0.29 1.37
N TYR A 163 -7.48 1.10 0.55
CA TYR A 163 -6.05 1.32 0.53
C TYR A 163 -5.73 2.65 1.20
N ALA A 164 -4.69 2.71 2.01
CA ALA A 164 -4.22 4.02 2.42
C ALA A 164 -3.56 4.69 1.20
N PRO A 165 -3.78 6.01 1.02
CA PRO A 165 -3.28 6.72 -0.13
C PRO A 165 -1.76 6.57 -0.24
N ILE A 166 -1.28 6.44 -1.48
CA ILE A 166 0.15 6.54 -1.80
C ILE A 166 0.52 8.02 -1.63
N GLY A 167 0.74 8.42 -0.38
CA GLY A 167 1.06 9.79 -0.02
C GLY A 167 1.78 9.79 1.32
N GLY A 168 3.10 10.01 1.28
CA GLY A 168 3.97 10.43 2.39
C GLY A 168 4.10 9.51 3.60
N THR A 169 3.00 9.10 4.23
CA THR A 169 2.98 8.38 5.50
C THR A 169 3.19 6.88 5.33
N LEU A 170 2.56 6.20 4.36
CA LEU A 170 2.81 4.77 4.17
C LEU A 170 4.16 4.47 3.51
N LEU A 171 4.51 5.17 2.42
CA LEU A 171 5.83 5.03 1.82
C LEU A 171 6.92 5.47 2.80
N GLY A 172 6.69 6.54 3.56
CA GLY A 172 7.56 6.97 4.63
C GLY A 172 7.73 5.91 5.72
N GLN A 173 6.65 5.27 6.17
CA GLN A 173 6.71 4.17 7.14
C GLN A 173 7.44 2.94 6.58
N GLN A 174 7.19 2.57 5.33
CA GLN A 174 7.85 1.43 4.68
C GLN A 174 9.35 1.69 4.46
N LEU A 175 9.73 2.91 4.08
CA LEU A 175 11.13 3.31 3.93
C LEU A 175 11.83 3.51 5.29
N ALA A 176 11.11 3.91 6.34
CA ALA A 176 11.63 4.06 7.70
C ALA A 176 11.72 2.73 8.46
N ALA A 177 11.06 1.67 8.00
CA ALA A 177 11.19 0.34 8.59
C ALA A 177 12.63 -0.18 8.46
N ALA A 178 13.02 -1.14 9.31
CA ALA A 178 14.38 -1.67 9.37
C ALA A 178 14.93 -2.20 8.02
N ASN A 179 14.04 -2.65 7.13
CA ASN A 179 14.38 -3.15 5.79
C ASN A 179 13.92 -2.20 4.66
N GLY A 180 13.51 -0.97 4.96
CA GLY A 180 13.01 -0.02 3.96
C GLY A 180 14.03 0.31 2.87
N SER A 181 15.33 0.30 3.20
CA SER A 181 16.43 0.48 2.25
C SER A 181 16.55 -0.64 1.20
N SER A 182 15.93 -1.81 1.42
CA SER A 182 15.86 -2.89 0.41
C SER A 182 14.93 -2.55 -0.75
N LEU A 183 14.00 -1.61 -0.57
CA LEU A 183 13.05 -1.17 -1.58
C LEU A 183 13.63 -0.06 -2.48
N VAL A 184 14.81 0.46 -2.14
CA VAL A 184 15.48 1.53 -2.87
C VAL A 184 16.57 0.95 -3.75
N GLY A 185 16.44 1.13 -5.07
CA GLY A 185 17.49 0.78 -6.02
C GLY A 185 18.70 1.71 -5.92
N PHE A 186 19.89 1.15 -6.00
CA PHE A 186 21.16 1.85 -6.08
C PHE A 186 21.94 1.37 -7.31
N GLN A 187 22.38 2.31 -8.14
CA GLN A 187 23.29 2.05 -9.25
C GLN A 187 24.51 2.94 -9.10
N GLN A 188 25.70 2.32 -9.09
CA GLN A 188 26.96 3.05 -9.04
C GLN A 188 27.15 3.87 -10.33
N ALA A 189 27.74 5.06 -10.22
CA ALA A 189 28.12 5.83 -11.40
C ALA A 189 29.20 5.11 -12.23
N GLY A 190 29.03 5.04 -13.55
CA GLY A 190 29.96 4.42 -14.49
C GLY A 190 29.28 3.47 -15.48
N ALA A 191 29.81 3.38 -16.70
CA ALA A 191 29.27 2.47 -17.72
C ALA A 191 29.41 1.00 -17.27
N GLY A 192 28.34 0.21 -17.40
CA GLY A 192 28.31 -1.20 -17.01
C GLY A 192 28.00 -1.48 -15.53
N ALA A 193 27.70 -0.46 -14.73
CA ALA A 193 27.31 -0.66 -13.33
C ALA A 193 25.97 -1.41 -13.23
N VAL A 194 25.94 -2.48 -12.43
CA VAL A 194 24.75 -3.29 -12.17
C VAL A 194 23.94 -2.69 -11.03
N VAL A 195 22.62 -2.64 -11.20
CA VAL A 195 21.68 -2.18 -10.15
C VAL A 195 21.63 -3.21 -9.02
N ARG A 196 21.62 -2.72 -7.78
CA ARG A 196 21.38 -3.50 -6.56
C ARG A 196 20.54 -2.69 -5.58
N THR A 197 20.24 -3.22 -4.40
CA THR A 197 19.54 -2.43 -3.38
C THR A 197 20.50 -1.49 -2.65
N ALA A 198 19.98 -0.36 -2.14
CA ALA A 198 20.74 0.54 -1.26
C ALA A 198 21.21 -0.19 0.00
N GLN A 199 20.38 -1.11 0.53
CA GLN A 199 20.73 -1.97 1.64
C GLN A 199 22.00 -2.80 1.37
N ASP A 200 22.06 -3.48 0.23
CA ASP A 200 23.22 -4.32 -0.13
C ASP A 200 24.48 -3.48 -0.30
N LYS A 201 24.35 -2.27 -0.85
CA LYS A 201 25.47 -1.33 -0.98
C LYS A 201 25.98 -0.84 0.38
N MET A 202 25.09 -0.45 1.28
CA MET A 202 25.46 0.08 2.59
C MET A 202 26.06 -0.98 3.51
N ARG A 203 25.70 -2.26 3.32
CA ARG A 203 26.22 -3.42 4.08
C ARG A 203 27.48 -4.06 3.49
N GLU A 204 28.21 -3.39 2.59
CA GLU A 204 29.51 -3.88 2.10
C GLU A 204 30.59 -3.87 3.20
N TRP A 205 30.44 -2.98 4.18
CA TRP A 205 31.28 -2.89 5.36
C TRP A 205 30.40 -2.87 6.61
N VAL A 206 30.97 -3.25 7.74
CA VAL A 206 30.29 -3.22 9.04
C VAL A 206 31.08 -2.33 9.99
N SER A 207 30.46 -1.34 10.64
CA SER A 207 31.16 -0.54 11.66
C SER A 207 30.96 -1.15 13.04
N VAL A 208 32.01 -1.14 13.88
CA VAL A 208 31.86 -1.52 15.31
C VAL A 208 30.87 -0.60 16.05
N LYS A 209 30.68 0.63 15.57
CA LYS A 209 29.71 1.57 16.14
C LYS A 209 28.25 1.19 15.85
N ASP A 210 27.99 0.48 14.75
CA ASP A 210 26.65 -0.04 14.44
C ASP A 210 26.19 -1.09 15.48
N PHE A 211 27.14 -1.68 16.20
CA PHE A 211 26.93 -2.67 17.26
C PHE A 211 27.11 -2.10 18.67
N GLY A 212 27.21 -0.77 18.79
CA GLY A 212 27.24 -0.08 20.09
C GLY A 212 28.62 0.11 20.71
N ALA A 213 29.72 -0.04 19.96
CA ALA A 213 31.04 0.32 20.47
C ALA A 213 31.13 1.84 20.67
N VAL A 214 31.46 2.27 21.87
CA VAL A 214 31.50 3.68 22.29
C VAL A 214 32.82 4.32 21.87
N GLY A 215 33.95 3.66 22.17
CA GLY A 215 35.28 4.17 21.81
C GLY A 215 35.72 5.40 22.59
N ASP A 216 35.32 5.53 23.87
CA ASP A 216 35.65 6.63 24.77
C ASP A 216 36.81 6.34 25.75
N GLY A 217 37.37 5.13 25.72
CA GLY A 217 38.43 4.64 26.58
C GLY A 217 37.97 4.16 27.95
N VAL A 218 36.66 4.19 28.24
CA VAL A 218 36.06 3.85 29.54
C VAL A 218 35.06 2.71 29.41
N ALA A 219 34.14 2.80 28.45
CA ALA A 219 33.12 1.80 28.20
C ALA A 219 33.74 0.47 27.75
N ASN A 220 33.15 -0.66 28.18
CA ASN A 220 33.60 -1.97 27.71
C ASN A 220 33.08 -2.23 26.28
N ASP A 221 33.97 -2.18 25.31
CA ASP A 221 33.65 -2.35 23.88
C ASP A 221 33.77 -3.80 23.40
N SER A 222 34.21 -4.74 24.25
CA SER A 222 34.50 -6.13 23.85
C SER A 222 33.30 -6.81 23.17
N ALA A 223 32.10 -6.69 23.73
CA ALA A 223 30.91 -7.36 23.22
C ALA A 223 30.40 -6.75 21.89
N ALA A 224 30.49 -5.42 21.76
CA ALA A 224 30.08 -4.72 20.55
C ALA A 224 31.02 -5.08 19.37
N ILE A 225 32.34 -5.12 19.63
CA ILE A 225 33.33 -5.50 18.64
C ILE A 225 33.13 -6.96 18.19
N LEU A 226 32.92 -7.89 19.13
CA LEU A 226 32.62 -9.30 18.78
C LEU A 226 31.34 -9.43 17.94
N SER A 227 30.29 -8.67 18.28
CA SER A 227 29.03 -8.68 17.54
C SER A 227 29.21 -8.16 16.11
N ALA A 228 29.99 -7.09 15.93
CA ALA A 228 30.33 -6.54 14.62
C ALA A 228 31.13 -7.55 13.77
N ILE A 229 32.10 -8.22 14.36
CA ILE A 229 32.89 -9.28 13.70
C ILE A 229 32.00 -10.42 13.23
N THR A 230 31.11 -10.88 14.12
CA THR A 230 30.19 -11.98 13.81
C THR A 230 29.22 -11.60 12.69
N ALA A 231 28.67 -10.38 12.71
CA ALA A 231 27.75 -9.90 11.70
C ALA A 231 28.40 -9.62 10.35
N ALA A 232 29.70 -9.29 10.33
CA ALA A 232 30.43 -9.05 9.09
C ALA A 232 30.56 -10.32 8.24
N ASN A 233 30.62 -11.50 8.86
CA ASN A 233 30.64 -12.80 8.17
C ASN A 233 31.63 -12.83 6.98
N GLY A 234 32.89 -12.45 7.23
CA GLY A 234 33.95 -12.35 6.22
C GLY A 234 34.06 -11.01 5.48
N LYS A 235 33.12 -10.07 5.69
CA LYS A 235 33.26 -8.68 5.22
C LYS A 235 34.23 -7.90 6.10
N THR A 236 34.62 -6.72 5.62
CA THR A 236 35.50 -5.82 6.38
C THR A 236 34.73 -5.13 7.50
N VAL A 237 35.21 -5.29 8.73
CA VAL A 237 34.79 -4.56 9.91
C VAL A 237 35.63 -3.30 10.03
N ARG A 238 35.00 -2.13 10.04
CA ARG A 238 35.64 -0.85 10.26
C ARG A 238 35.62 -0.49 11.74
N ILE A 239 36.75 -0.03 12.23
CA ILE A 239 36.93 0.52 13.56
C ILE A 239 37.22 2.02 13.38
N PRO A 240 36.21 2.90 13.50
CA PRO A 240 36.39 4.35 13.38
C PRO A 240 37.33 4.88 14.47
N ALA A 241 37.79 6.13 14.32
CA ALA A 241 38.56 6.81 15.36
C ALA A 241 37.86 6.76 16.73
N GLY A 242 38.64 6.48 17.77
CA GLY A 242 38.15 6.22 19.13
C GLY A 242 39.12 5.36 19.92
N THR A 243 38.98 5.37 21.24
CA THR A 243 39.75 4.54 22.16
C THR A 243 38.84 3.43 22.69
N TYR A 244 39.03 2.20 22.24
CA TYR A 244 38.13 1.09 22.57
C TYR A 244 38.73 0.24 23.68
N ARG A 245 38.03 0.13 24.81
CA ARG A 245 38.53 -0.61 25.97
C ARG A 245 38.05 -2.06 25.93
N ILE A 246 39.00 -2.98 26.03
CA ILE A 246 38.83 -4.42 25.86
C ILE A 246 39.34 -5.12 27.13
N PRO A 247 38.50 -5.23 28.18
CA PRO A 247 38.83 -5.96 29.40
C PRO A 247 38.55 -7.46 29.31
N SER A 248 37.88 -7.92 28.24
CA SER A 248 37.38 -9.30 28.07
C SER A 248 37.85 -9.92 26.74
N LEU A 249 37.97 -11.26 26.72
CA LEU A 249 38.32 -12.04 25.53
C LEU A 249 37.32 -11.80 24.39
N ILE A 250 37.84 -11.52 23.19
CA ILE A 250 37.09 -11.50 21.93
C ILE A 250 37.58 -12.70 21.13
N GLU A 251 36.79 -13.77 21.13
CA GLU A 251 37.09 -15.00 20.40
C GLU A 251 36.16 -15.13 19.19
N TYR A 252 36.74 -15.34 18.01
CA TYR A 252 35.98 -15.54 16.77
C TYR A 252 36.66 -16.57 15.88
N SER A 253 35.89 -17.56 15.44
CA SER A 253 36.32 -18.61 14.52
C SER A 253 35.65 -18.42 13.17
N GLY A 254 36.36 -17.78 12.25
CA GLY A 254 35.88 -17.54 10.89
C GLY A 254 36.74 -16.49 10.17
N PRO A 255 36.47 -16.23 8.88
CA PRO A 255 37.14 -15.18 8.14
C PRO A 255 36.79 -13.82 8.76
N VAL A 256 37.82 -13.03 9.09
CA VAL A 256 37.67 -11.69 9.64
C VAL A 256 38.66 -10.75 8.96
N SER A 257 38.18 -9.57 8.58
CA SER A 257 39.01 -8.46 8.12
C SER A 257 38.71 -7.25 9.00
N LEU A 258 39.67 -6.84 9.82
CA LEU A 258 39.56 -5.66 10.68
C LEU A 258 40.34 -4.51 10.06
N GLN A 259 39.69 -3.37 9.87
CA GLN A 259 40.31 -2.15 9.37
C GLN A 259 40.12 -1.02 10.38
N GLY A 260 41.21 -0.63 11.04
CA GLY A 260 41.26 0.59 11.85
C GLY A 260 41.37 1.83 10.97
N GLU A 261 40.54 2.84 11.24
CA GLU A 261 40.71 4.18 10.68
C GLU A 261 41.72 4.97 11.53
N ALA A 262 42.27 6.05 10.97
CA ALA A 262 43.26 6.87 11.68
C ALA A 262 42.71 7.36 13.03
N GLY A 263 43.43 7.07 14.12
CA GLY A 263 43.01 7.42 15.49
C GLY A 263 42.20 6.35 16.22
N ALA A 264 42.03 5.16 15.65
CA ALA A 264 41.52 3.99 16.39
C ALA A 264 42.62 3.41 17.31
N VAL A 265 42.33 3.30 18.61
CA VAL A 265 43.23 2.77 19.64
C VAL A 265 42.51 1.68 20.42
N PHE A 266 43.17 0.57 20.71
CA PHE A 266 42.66 -0.47 21.60
C PHE A 266 43.39 -0.42 22.94
N ILE A 267 42.64 -0.30 24.04
CA ILE A 267 43.16 -0.51 25.39
C ILE A 267 42.83 -1.95 25.77
N ILE A 268 43.81 -2.82 25.67
CA ILE A 268 43.69 -4.22 26.09
C ILE A 268 44.17 -4.31 27.54
N GLU A 269 43.34 -4.85 28.41
CA GLU A 269 43.65 -4.93 29.84
C GLU A 269 43.04 -6.19 30.48
N GLY A 270 43.56 -6.59 31.64
CA GLY A 270 43.06 -7.75 32.36
C GLY A 270 43.06 -9.03 31.51
N ALA A 271 41.89 -9.65 31.34
CA ALA A 271 41.71 -10.84 30.51
C ALA A 271 41.51 -10.54 29.01
N GLY A 272 41.50 -9.25 28.63
CA GLY A 272 41.33 -8.78 27.27
C GLY A 272 42.38 -9.36 26.32
N ARG A 273 41.91 -9.89 25.20
CA ARG A 273 42.73 -10.27 24.04
C ARG A 273 41.80 -10.55 22.85
N PHE A 274 42.36 -10.47 21.65
CA PHE A 274 41.72 -11.00 20.46
C PHE A 274 42.24 -12.40 20.18
N LEU A 275 41.34 -13.35 19.97
CA LEU A 275 41.64 -14.72 19.57
C LEU A 275 40.91 -15.01 18.26
N PHE A 276 41.66 -14.96 17.16
CA PHE A 276 41.16 -15.20 15.80
C PHE A 276 41.61 -16.58 15.29
N SER A 277 41.13 -17.62 15.95
CA SER A 277 41.17 -19.04 15.56
C SER A 277 40.76 -19.85 16.78
N SER A 278 40.19 -21.03 16.55
CA SER A 278 40.07 -22.02 17.63
C SER A 278 41.46 -22.32 18.20
N ALA A 279 41.53 -22.72 19.47
CA ALA A 279 42.76 -23.23 20.07
C ALA A 279 43.52 -24.18 19.11
N PRO A 280 44.86 -24.08 19.02
CA PRO A 280 45.63 -24.89 18.08
C PRO A 280 45.30 -26.37 18.27
N ALA A 281 44.93 -27.06 17.20
CA ALA A 281 44.69 -28.49 17.24
C ALA A 281 46.01 -29.19 17.62
N SER A 282 45.97 -30.08 18.61
CA SER A 282 47.15 -30.86 18.97
C SER A 282 47.53 -31.79 17.81
N ILE A 283 48.72 -31.61 17.26
CA ILE A 283 49.29 -32.51 16.26
C ILE A 283 50.12 -33.62 16.95
N PRO A 284 50.29 -34.80 16.31
CA PRO A 284 51.12 -35.87 16.85
C PRO A 284 52.55 -35.40 17.20
N ARG A 285 53.22 -36.05 18.17
CA ARG A 285 54.60 -35.72 18.52
C ARG A 285 55.55 -36.03 17.34
N HIS A 286 56.62 -35.26 17.25
CA HIS A 286 57.71 -35.55 16.32
C HIS A 286 58.54 -36.76 16.79
N SER A 287 59.18 -37.46 15.85
CA SER A 287 60.17 -38.49 16.12
C SER A 287 61.08 -38.69 14.89
N PRO A 288 62.41 -38.80 15.04
CA PRO A 288 63.20 -38.69 16.28
C PRO A 288 63.32 -37.23 16.79
N ASP A 289 64.03 -37.03 17.90
CA ASP A 289 64.29 -35.70 18.46
C ASP A 289 64.88 -34.73 17.41
N LEU A 290 64.40 -33.49 17.43
CA LEU A 290 64.84 -32.46 16.51
C LEU A 290 66.28 -32.04 16.80
N GLN A 291 67.07 -31.92 15.73
CA GLN A 291 68.45 -31.44 15.80
C GLN A 291 68.55 -30.04 15.20
N ALA A 292 69.39 -29.18 15.77
CA ALA A 292 69.62 -27.84 15.26
C ALA A 292 70.09 -27.88 13.79
N GLY A 293 69.54 -26.99 12.96
CA GLY A 293 69.90 -26.87 11.53
C GLY A 293 69.10 -27.76 10.57
N ARG A 294 68.15 -28.57 11.07
CA ARG A 294 67.22 -29.34 10.22
C ARG A 294 66.10 -28.43 9.69
N ASN A 295 65.74 -28.63 8.43
CA ASN A 295 64.62 -27.95 7.74
C ASN A 295 63.42 -28.88 7.51
N SER A 296 63.36 -30.00 8.23
CA SER A 296 62.28 -30.98 8.15
C SER A 296 61.93 -31.53 9.53
N VAL A 297 60.65 -31.86 9.71
CA VAL A 297 60.09 -32.45 10.93
C VAL A 297 59.32 -33.71 10.52
N SER A 298 59.61 -34.84 11.15
CA SER A 298 58.89 -36.10 10.95
C SER A 298 57.96 -36.35 12.13
N PHE A 299 56.73 -36.75 11.86
CA PHE A 299 55.69 -37.02 12.86
C PHE A 299 55.49 -38.52 13.08
N LEU A 300 55.06 -38.92 14.28
CA LEU A 300 54.80 -40.32 14.63
C LEU A 300 53.61 -40.93 13.88
N SER A 301 52.70 -40.11 13.36
CA SER A 301 51.53 -40.49 12.57
C SER A 301 51.13 -39.33 11.66
N ASP A 302 50.12 -39.56 10.80
CA ASP A 302 49.57 -38.53 9.90
C ASP A 302 49.22 -37.24 10.68
N HIS A 303 49.83 -36.13 10.26
CA HIS A 303 49.79 -34.85 10.97
C HIS A 303 48.62 -33.94 10.55
N GLY A 304 47.92 -34.26 9.47
CA GLY A 304 46.77 -33.48 8.97
C GLY A 304 47.09 -32.07 8.43
N LEU A 305 48.31 -31.56 8.61
CA LEU A 305 48.77 -30.27 8.05
C LEU A 305 48.72 -30.24 6.52
N SER A 306 48.29 -29.10 5.99
CA SER A 306 48.28 -28.74 4.57
C SER A 306 49.32 -27.66 4.25
N GLN A 307 49.64 -27.48 2.97
CA GLN A 307 50.58 -26.44 2.54
C GLN A 307 50.06 -25.05 2.93
N GLY A 308 50.83 -24.31 3.73
CA GLY A 308 50.48 -22.97 4.22
C GLY A 308 50.08 -22.92 5.70
N ASP A 309 49.86 -24.07 6.35
CA ASP A 309 49.59 -24.14 7.78
C ASP A 309 50.82 -23.74 8.60
N VAL A 310 50.59 -23.06 9.73
CA VAL A 310 51.61 -22.70 10.71
C VAL A 310 51.42 -23.56 11.95
N PHE A 311 52.47 -24.27 12.37
CA PHE A 311 52.50 -25.02 13.61
C PHE A 311 53.62 -24.52 14.52
N VAL A 312 53.43 -24.68 15.84
CA VAL A 312 54.39 -24.27 16.86
C VAL A 312 54.84 -25.50 17.63
N LEU A 313 56.15 -25.63 17.82
CA LEU A 313 56.73 -26.59 18.75
C LEU A 313 56.92 -25.90 20.10
N TYR A 314 56.46 -26.54 21.17
CA TYR A 314 56.60 -26.00 22.52
C TYR A 314 57.07 -27.10 23.47
N ASN A 315 57.90 -26.72 24.45
CA ASN A 315 58.35 -27.60 25.53
C ASN A 315 57.44 -27.41 26.75
N VAL A 316 56.85 -28.50 27.24
CA VAL A 316 55.96 -28.48 28.41
C VAL A 316 56.70 -28.30 29.74
N GLN A 317 58.02 -28.50 29.79
CA GLN A 317 58.80 -28.38 31.03
C GLN A 317 59.23 -26.95 31.38
N ASP A 318 59.06 -25.97 30.47
CA ASP A 318 59.48 -24.58 30.73
C ASP A 318 58.44 -23.77 31.55
N TYR A 319 57.29 -24.38 31.89
CA TYR A 319 56.18 -23.72 32.61
C TYR A 319 55.56 -24.57 33.75
N SER A 320 56.33 -25.46 34.38
CA SER A 320 55.94 -26.14 35.64
C SER A 320 56.85 -25.75 36.79
#